data_AF-A0A9P4MVM4-F1
#
_entry.id   AF-A0A9P4MVM4-F1
#
_cell.length_a   1.000
_cell.length_b   1.000
_cell.length_c   1.000
_cell.angle_alpha   90.00
_cell.angle_beta   90.00
_cell.angle_gamma   90.00
#
_symmetry.space_group_name_H-M   'P 1'
#
loop_
_entity.id
_entity.type
_entity.pdbx_description
1 polymer ?
#
loop_
_entity_poly.entity_id
_entity_poly.type
_entity_poly.pdbx_seq_one_letter_code
_entity_poly.pdbx_strand_id
1 'polypeptide(L)'
;LKSLKDATLDQQCTVTRPGVAPIASALLVELLVSVLQHPSKARAPVDPSKIPSTASPSHPSLPPHFTHPLGMIPHTIRGYMSNFNNILVEGKPFDCCSACSDTILNLYREDPWDFLQRALNERGWVEEISGLAEVQRKADEAAAEIEWDEEDEGAEEGEGELV
;
A
#
# COMPACT_ATOMS: atom_id res chain seq x y z
N LEU A 1 1.61 -20.45 -2.16
CA LEU A 1 1.76 -20.27 -0.69
C LEU A 1 3.19 -19.82 -0.37
N LYS A 2 3.47 -18.51 -0.34
CA LYS A 2 4.78 -18.01 0.14
C LYS A 2 4.85 -18.25 1.65
N SER A 3 5.80 -19.09 2.04
CA SER A 3 6.12 -19.44 3.42
C SER A 3 6.41 -18.19 4.25
N LEU A 4 5.92 -18.16 5.50
CA LEU A 4 6.22 -17.14 6.53
C LEU A 4 7.74 -16.98 6.83
N LYS A 5 8.60 -17.78 6.18
CA LYS A 5 10.05 -17.76 6.31
C LYS A 5 10.75 -16.68 5.48
N ASP A 6 10.16 -16.20 4.39
CA ASP A 6 10.85 -15.29 3.45
C ASP A 6 10.46 -13.81 3.61
N ALA A 7 9.53 -13.49 4.52
CA ALA A 7 9.16 -12.13 4.86
C ALA A 7 9.62 -11.80 6.29
N THR A 8 10.48 -10.80 6.46
CA THR A 8 10.91 -10.34 7.80
C THR A 8 10.14 -9.10 8.28
N LEU A 9 9.33 -8.50 7.43
CA LEU A 9 8.53 -7.34 7.79
C LEU A 9 7.19 -7.81 8.39
N ASP A 10 6.91 -7.36 9.61
CA ASP A 10 5.66 -7.63 10.35
C ASP A 10 5.39 -9.11 10.70
N GLN A 11 6.44 -9.94 10.76
CA GLN A 11 6.33 -11.31 11.29
C GLN A 11 6.54 -11.34 12.81
N GLN A 12 5.71 -12.13 13.48
CA GLN A 12 5.91 -12.47 14.88
C GLN A 12 7.30 -13.14 15.04
N CYS A 13 8.05 -12.73 16.07
CA CYS A 13 9.38 -13.24 16.38
C CYS A 13 10.50 -12.89 15.37
N THR A 14 10.40 -11.74 14.69
CA THR A 14 11.47 -11.26 13.81
C THR A 14 12.67 -10.74 14.62
N VAL A 15 13.88 -11.22 14.31
CA VAL A 15 15.12 -10.62 14.77
C VAL A 15 15.45 -9.41 13.89
N THR A 16 15.22 -8.20 14.40
CA THR A 16 15.51 -6.95 13.68
C THR A 16 16.89 -6.41 14.04
N ARG A 17 17.60 -5.79 13.07
CA ARG A 17 18.81 -5.02 13.38
C ARG A 17 18.47 -3.95 14.43
N PRO A 18 19.29 -3.77 15.50
CA PRO A 18 18.92 -2.93 16.65
C PRO A 18 18.69 -1.46 16.30
N GLY A 19 19.28 -0.96 15.19
CA GLY A 19 19.07 0.40 14.72
C GLY A 19 17.71 0.67 14.05
N VAL A 20 16.96 -0.36 13.65
CA VAL A 20 15.69 -0.19 12.92
C VAL A 20 14.63 0.45 13.80
N ALA A 21 14.42 -0.07 15.01
CA ALA A 21 13.37 0.41 15.90
C ALA A 21 13.54 1.88 16.33
N PRO A 22 14.74 2.36 16.73
CA PRO A 22 14.95 3.78 17.04
C PRO A 22 14.71 4.71 15.86
N ILE A 23 15.20 4.35 14.66
CA ILE A 23 15.00 5.16 13.45
C ILE A 23 13.51 5.24 13.09
N ALA A 24 12.80 4.10 13.08
CA ALA A 24 11.37 4.07 12.82
C ALA A 24 10.60 4.91 13.85
N SER A 25 10.94 4.79 15.14
CA SER A 25 10.30 5.56 16.22
C SER A 25 10.51 7.06 16.05
N ALA A 26 11.72 7.50 15.74
CA ALA A 26 12.02 8.91 15.51
C ALA A 26 11.23 9.48 14.32
N LEU A 27 11.21 8.75 13.19
CA LEU A 27 10.43 9.15 12.01
C LEU A 27 8.93 9.22 12.29
N LEU A 28 8.38 8.28 13.06
CA LEU A 28 6.96 8.27 13.44
C LEU A 28 6.59 9.47 14.33
N VAL A 29 7.45 9.84 15.28
CA VAL A 29 7.21 11.00 16.15
C VAL A 29 7.26 12.30 15.34
N GLU A 30 8.25 12.48 14.47
CA GLU A 30 8.33 13.66 13.59
C GLU A 30 7.13 13.76 12.64
N LEU A 31 6.70 12.63 12.07
CA LEU A 31 5.50 12.56 11.24
C LEU A 31 4.25 12.92 12.05
N LEU A 32 4.10 12.39 13.26
CA LEU A 32 2.96 12.69 14.13
C LEU A 32 2.89 14.18 14.48
N VAL A 33 4.01 14.78 14.89
CA VAL A 33 4.07 16.22 15.20
C VAL A 33 3.68 17.04 13.97
N SER A 34 4.18 16.68 12.80
CA SER A 34 3.84 17.36 11.54
C SER A 34 2.35 17.23 11.20
N VAL A 35 1.76 16.04 11.32
CA VAL A 35 0.32 15.84 11.13
C VAL A 35 -0.50 16.70 12.10
N LEU A 36 -0.10 16.78 13.37
CA LEU A 36 -0.84 17.55 14.38
C LEU A 36 -0.78 19.07 14.17
N GLN A 37 0.33 19.58 13.61
CA GLN A 37 0.50 21.01 13.32
C GLN A 37 -0.22 21.45 12.04
N HIS A 38 -0.50 20.55 11.11
CA HIS A 38 -1.22 20.88 9.88
C HIS A 38 -2.72 21.16 10.16
N PRO A 39 -3.32 22.23 9.60
CA PRO A 39 -4.75 22.56 9.79
C PRO A 39 -5.71 21.41 9.46
N SER A 40 -5.44 20.69 8.36
CA SER A 40 -6.21 19.52 7.92
C SER A 40 -5.93 18.22 8.71
N LYS A 41 -4.97 18.23 9.64
CA LYS A 41 -4.58 17.07 10.47
C LYS A 41 -4.33 15.81 9.63
N ALA A 42 -5.02 14.70 9.94
CA ALA A 42 -4.95 13.44 9.21
C ALA A 42 -5.38 13.53 7.73
N ARG A 43 -5.99 14.65 7.31
CA ARG A 43 -6.35 14.94 5.92
C ARG A 43 -5.35 15.89 5.25
N ALA A 44 -4.17 16.06 5.82
CA ALA A 44 -3.10 16.83 5.19
C ALA A 44 -2.69 16.18 3.86
N PRO A 45 -2.45 16.97 2.80
CA PRO A 45 -1.97 16.45 1.54
C PRO A 45 -0.52 15.98 1.67
N VAL A 46 -0.20 14.88 0.99
CA VAL A 46 1.13 14.25 1.00
C VAL A 46 2.19 15.15 0.36
N ASP A 47 1.80 15.77 -0.75
CA ASP A 47 2.65 16.68 -1.52
C ASP A 47 1.91 18.01 -1.69
N PRO A 48 2.38 19.10 -1.05
CA PRO A 48 1.76 20.40 -1.19
C PRO A 48 1.85 20.95 -2.62
N SER A 49 2.75 20.43 -3.46
CA SER A 49 2.89 20.81 -4.87
C SER A 49 1.87 20.13 -5.80
N LYS A 50 1.30 18.99 -5.37
CA LYS A 50 0.22 18.28 -6.08
C LYS A 50 -1.17 18.77 -5.68
N ILE A 51 -1.29 19.61 -4.65
CA ILE A 51 -2.50 20.39 -4.45
C ILE A 51 -2.65 21.20 -5.74
N PRO A 52 -3.76 21.07 -6.50
CA PRO A 52 -3.97 21.94 -7.63
C PRO A 52 -3.87 23.36 -7.09
N SER A 53 -2.77 24.05 -7.43
CA SER A 53 -2.65 25.48 -7.27
C SER A 53 -3.83 26.05 -8.03
N THR A 54 -4.94 26.29 -7.34
CA THR A 54 -5.87 27.32 -7.76
C THR A 54 -5.11 28.63 -7.63
N ALA A 55 -4.33 28.88 -8.68
CA ALA A 55 -3.63 30.09 -9.01
C ALA A 55 -2.52 30.52 -8.05
N SER A 56 -1.43 31.04 -8.62
CA SER A 56 -0.78 32.25 -8.10
C SER A 56 -1.85 33.15 -7.48
N PRO A 57 -1.64 33.77 -6.29
CA PRO A 57 -2.70 34.52 -5.62
C PRO A 57 -3.38 35.44 -6.64
N SER A 58 -4.59 35.09 -7.04
CA SER A 58 -5.32 35.78 -8.11
C SER A 58 -5.69 37.21 -7.69
N HIS A 59 -5.46 37.54 -6.42
CA HIS A 59 -5.54 38.87 -5.85
C HIS A 59 -4.64 38.99 -4.60
N PRO A 60 -3.95 40.12 -4.37
CA PRO A 60 -3.10 40.37 -3.19
C PRO A 60 -3.84 40.37 -1.84
N SER A 61 -5.15 40.13 -1.82
CA SER A 61 -5.96 40.07 -0.60
C SER A 61 -6.30 38.63 -0.16
N LEU A 62 -5.91 37.60 -0.91
CA LEU A 62 -6.10 36.21 -0.50
C LEU A 62 -4.94 35.77 0.41
N PRO A 63 -5.21 35.02 1.49
CA PRO A 63 -4.16 34.50 2.35
C PRO A 63 -3.25 33.54 1.55
N PRO A 64 -1.93 33.52 1.83
CA PRO A 64 -1.01 32.62 1.17
C PRO A 64 -1.39 31.15 1.43
N HIS A 65 -1.01 30.27 0.51
CA HIS A 65 -1.10 28.82 0.73
C HIS A 65 -0.41 28.46 2.06
N PHE A 66 -1.01 27.53 2.81
CA PHE A 66 -0.43 27.07 4.07
C PHE A 66 0.88 26.33 3.79
N THR A 67 1.99 26.93 4.22
CA THR A 67 3.32 26.31 4.16
C THR A 67 3.60 25.65 5.50
N HIS A 68 3.71 24.33 5.51
CA HIS A 68 3.95 23.58 6.75
C HIS A 68 5.38 23.82 7.27
N PRO A 69 5.57 24.27 8.53
CA PRO A 69 6.87 24.73 9.04
C PRO A 69 7.90 23.61 9.22
N LEU A 70 7.47 22.36 9.39
CA LEU A 70 8.35 21.19 9.52
C LEU A 70 8.57 20.46 8.18
N GLY A 71 8.14 21.04 7.06
CA GLY A 71 8.25 20.42 5.75
C GLY A 71 7.06 19.53 5.40
N MET A 72 7.29 18.53 4.53
CA MET A 72 6.24 17.68 3.97
C MET A 72 5.70 16.62 4.95
N ILE A 73 4.52 16.07 4.65
CA ILE A 73 3.86 15.05 5.46
C ILE A 73 3.70 13.78 4.60
N PRO A 74 4.68 12.86 4.59
CA PRO A 74 4.62 11.68 3.74
C PRO A 74 3.52 10.69 4.17
N HIS A 75 2.89 10.02 3.20
CA HIS A 75 1.90 8.96 3.44
C HIS A 75 2.51 7.68 4.03
N THR A 76 3.66 7.25 3.50
CA THR A 76 4.37 6.06 3.98
C THR A 76 5.88 6.28 3.80
N ILE A 77 6.66 5.92 4.82
CA ILE A 77 8.12 5.94 4.78
C ILE A 77 8.62 4.50 4.86
N ARG A 78 9.39 4.05 3.85
CA ARG A 78 10.03 2.73 3.83
C ARG A 78 11.54 2.89 3.94
N GLY A 79 12.09 2.51 5.08
CA GLY A 79 13.53 2.58 5.36
C GLY A 79 14.26 1.28 5.09
N TYR A 80 15.39 1.35 4.38
CA TYR A 80 16.24 0.22 4.04
C TYR A 80 17.63 0.42 4.63
N MET A 81 17.97 -0.37 5.64
CA MET A 81 19.24 -0.22 6.37
C MET A 81 20.44 -0.86 5.65
N SER A 82 20.21 -1.65 4.60
CA SER A 82 21.28 -2.25 3.79
C SER A 82 22.00 -1.22 2.93
N ASN A 83 21.26 -0.24 2.41
CA ASN A 83 21.77 0.85 1.57
C ASN A 83 21.49 2.25 2.16
N PHE A 84 21.07 2.32 3.42
CA PHE A 84 20.79 3.56 4.15
C PHE A 84 19.84 4.50 3.40
N ASN A 85 18.82 3.94 2.78
CA ASN A 85 17.88 4.69 1.93
C ASN A 85 16.47 4.75 2.56
N ASN A 86 15.78 5.89 2.40
CA ASN A 86 14.38 6.06 2.76
C ASN A 86 13.57 6.40 1.50
N ILE A 87 12.54 5.60 1.23
CA ILE A 87 11.63 5.80 0.10
C ILE A 87 10.29 6.28 0.63
N LEU A 88 9.76 7.35 0.04
CA LEU A 88 8.42 7.84 0.32
C LEU A 88 7.45 7.22 -0.67
N VAL A 89 6.37 6.62 -0.17
CA VAL A 89 5.36 5.93 -1.01
C VAL A 89 3.99 6.51 -0.74
N GLU A 90 3.30 6.87 -1.81
CA GLU A 90 1.90 7.29 -1.79
C GLU A 90 1.04 6.13 -2.30
N GLY A 91 0.08 5.70 -1.49
CA GLY A 91 -0.86 4.64 -1.84
C GLY A 91 -2.22 5.24 -2.18
N LYS A 92 -2.92 4.64 -3.15
CA LYS A 92 -4.32 4.97 -3.42
C LYS A 92 -5.23 4.03 -2.62
N PRO A 93 -6.43 4.49 -2.19
CA PRO A 93 -7.46 3.59 -1.70
C PRO A 93 -7.72 2.49 -2.71
N PHE A 94 -7.93 1.27 -2.20
CA PHE A 94 -8.16 0.10 -3.03
C PHE A 94 -9.54 -0.46 -2.75
N ASP A 95 -10.34 -0.62 -3.80
CA ASP A 95 -11.75 -0.99 -3.71
C ASP A 95 -11.95 -2.38 -3.11
N CYS A 96 -10.99 -3.30 -3.28
CA CYS A 96 -11.04 -4.65 -2.71
C CYS A 96 -10.22 -4.80 -1.42
N CYS A 97 -9.86 -3.69 -0.75
CA CYS A 97 -9.08 -3.73 0.49
C CYS A 97 -9.86 -4.47 1.60
N SER A 98 -9.22 -5.46 2.21
CA SER A 98 -9.77 -6.26 3.31
C SER A 98 -9.97 -5.49 4.62
N ALA A 99 -9.50 -4.25 4.71
CA ALA A 99 -9.60 -3.42 5.91
C ALA A 99 -10.42 -2.14 5.73
N CYS A 100 -10.31 -1.45 4.58
CA CYS A 100 -10.89 -0.11 4.40
C CYS A 100 -11.77 0.07 3.17
N SER A 101 -12.07 -1.00 2.42
CA SER A 101 -13.06 -0.92 1.34
C SER A 101 -14.45 -0.55 1.87
N ASP A 102 -15.26 0.11 1.04
CA ASP A 102 -16.61 0.51 1.43
C ASP A 102 -17.47 -0.68 1.84
N THR A 103 -17.31 -1.83 1.18
CA THR A 103 -17.97 -3.09 1.55
C THR A 103 -17.64 -3.50 2.98
N ILE A 104 -16.36 -3.53 3.35
CA ILE A 104 -15.91 -3.89 4.70
C ILE A 104 -16.41 -2.88 5.73
N LEU A 105 -16.31 -1.58 5.43
CA LEU A 105 -16.76 -0.53 6.33
C LEU A 105 -18.28 -0.57 6.57
N ASN A 106 -19.07 -0.89 5.55
CA ASN A 106 -20.52 -0.98 5.67
C ASN A 106 -20.93 -2.21 6.49
N LEU A 107 -20.34 -3.37 6.22
CA LEU A 107 -20.59 -4.60 7.01
C LEU A 107 -20.24 -4.39 8.49
N TYR A 108 -19.09 -3.76 8.77
CA TYR A 108 -18.69 -3.44 10.15
C TYR A 108 -19.64 -2.44 10.83
N ARG A 109 -20.24 -1.51 10.10
CA ARG A 109 -21.19 -0.53 10.66
C ARG A 109 -22.57 -1.13 10.93
N GLU A 110 -22.99 -2.12 10.14
CA GLU A 110 -24.30 -2.77 10.27
C GLU A 110 -24.34 -3.75 11.44
N ASP A 111 -23.38 -4.69 11.50
CA ASP A 111 -23.23 -5.63 12.62
C ASP A 111 -21.75 -5.82 12.99
N PRO A 112 -21.23 -4.96 13.90
CA PRO A 112 -19.81 -4.97 14.24
C PRO A 112 -19.34 -6.28 14.87
N TRP A 113 -20.18 -6.91 15.69
CA TRP A 113 -19.78 -8.10 16.45
C TRP A 113 -19.82 -9.34 15.57
N ASP A 114 -20.89 -9.54 14.79
CA ASP A 114 -20.95 -10.66 13.86
C ASP A 114 -19.83 -10.56 12.83
N PHE A 115 -19.60 -9.36 12.27
CA PHE A 115 -18.48 -9.13 11.35
C PHE A 115 -17.13 -9.57 11.97
N LEU A 116 -16.81 -9.13 13.19
CA LEU A 116 -15.56 -9.48 13.85
C LEU A 116 -15.48 -10.98 14.15
N GLN A 117 -16.57 -11.58 14.62
CA GLN A 117 -16.62 -13.00 14.93
C GLN A 117 -16.36 -13.85 13.68
N ARG A 118 -16.94 -13.49 12.55
CA ARG A 118 -16.72 -14.18 11.28
C ARG A 118 -15.32 -13.91 10.73
N ALA A 119 -14.88 -12.65 10.71
CA ALA A 119 -13.55 -12.27 10.24
C ALA A 119 -12.41 -12.99 10.99
N LEU A 120 -12.56 -13.21 12.29
CA LEU A 120 -11.53 -13.87 13.11
C LEU A 120 -11.57 -15.40 13.04
N ASN A 121 -12.76 -16.00 12.86
CA ASN A 121 -12.92 -17.45 12.93
C ASN A 121 -13.01 -18.12 11.55
N GLU A 122 -13.51 -17.43 10.53
CA GLU A 122 -13.68 -17.96 9.17
C GLU A 122 -12.49 -17.54 8.30
N ARG A 123 -11.58 -18.48 8.02
CA ARG A 123 -10.43 -18.24 7.13
C ARG A 123 -10.90 -17.92 5.71
N GLY A 124 -10.32 -16.88 5.10
CA GLY A 124 -10.64 -16.45 3.74
C GLY A 124 -11.93 -15.65 3.61
N TRP A 125 -12.80 -15.63 4.64
CA TRP A 125 -14.08 -14.94 4.55
C TRP A 125 -13.94 -13.44 4.22
N VAL A 126 -12.98 -12.76 4.84
CA VAL A 126 -12.72 -11.34 4.58
C VAL A 126 -12.26 -11.09 3.14
N GLU A 127 -11.49 -12.02 2.58
CA GLU A 127 -10.98 -11.92 1.20
C GLU A 127 -12.10 -12.11 0.18
N GLU A 128 -13.06 -12.99 0.48
CA GLU A 128 -14.26 -13.21 -0.33
C GLU A 128 -15.15 -11.97 -0.34
N ILE A 129 -15.53 -11.47 0.84
CA ILE A 129 -16.45 -10.31 0.93
C ILE A 129 -15.81 -9.02 0.41
N SER A 130 -14.49 -8.86 0.51
CA SER A 130 -13.80 -7.69 -0.04
C SER A 130 -13.60 -7.80 -1.55
N GLY A 131 -13.87 -8.97 -2.16
CA GLY A 131 -13.59 -9.25 -3.56
C GLY A 131 -12.10 -9.46 -3.86
N LEU A 132 -11.25 -9.53 -2.83
CA LEU A 132 -9.82 -9.78 -2.98
C LEU A 132 -9.55 -11.20 -3.50
N ALA A 133 -10.36 -12.18 -3.08
CA ALA A 133 -10.27 -13.56 -3.56
C ALA A 133 -10.47 -13.64 -5.09
N GLU A 134 -11.42 -12.88 -5.62
CA GLU A 134 -11.67 -12.81 -7.07
C GLU A 134 -10.54 -12.12 -7.82
N VAL A 135 -9.94 -11.08 -7.25
CA VAL A 135 -8.76 -10.41 -7.81
C VAL A 135 -7.58 -11.39 -7.88
N GLN A 136 -7.36 -12.18 -6.82
CA GLN A 136 -6.32 -13.21 -6.79
C GLN A 136 -6.57 -14.27 -7.85
N ARG A 137 -7.80 -14.77 -7.97
CA ARG A 137 -8.17 -15.78 -8.97
C ARG A 137 -7.90 -15.31 -10.39
N LYS A 138 -8.29 -14.08 -10.73
CA LYS A 138 -8.01 -13.48 -12.04
C LYS A 138 -6.51 -13.32 -12.31
N ALA A 139 -5.74 -12.96 -11.28
CA ALA A 139 -4.29 -12.85 -11.41
C ALA A 139 -3.63 -14.21 -11.67
N ASP A 140 -4.12 -15.27 -10.99
CA ASP A 140 -3.63 -16.63 -11.20
C ASP A 140 -4.03 -17.19 -12.58
N GLU A 141 -5.26 -16.90 -13.05
CA GLU A 141 -5.72 -17.25 -14.40
C GLU A 141 -4.86 -16.56 -15.48
N ALA A 142 -4.61 -15.24 -15.35
CA ALA A 142 -3.78 -14.49 -16.28
C ALA A 142 -2.30 -14.92 -16.25
N ALA A 143 -1.78 -15.29 -15.08
CA ALA A 143 -0.42 -15.81 -14.97
C ALA A 143 -0.28 -17.17 -15.66
N ALA A 144 -1.28 -18.04 -15.52
CA ALA A 144 -1.31 -19.31 -16.23
C ALA A 144 -1.31 -19.07 -17.75
N GLU A 145 -2.20 -18.23 -18.28
CA GLU A 145 -2.26 -17.91 -19.73
C GLU A 145 -0.89 -17.49 -20.30
N ILE A 146 -0.14 -16.65 -19.59
CA ILE A 146 1.22 -16.23 -20.00
C ILE A 146 2.21 -17.41 -20.00
N GLU A 147 2.12 -18.32 -19.03
CA GLU A 147 2.97 -19.53 -19.00
C GLU A 147 2.68 -20.47 -20.19
N TRP A 148 1.44 -20.54 -20.67
CA TRP A 148 1.10 -21.36 -21.86
C TRP A 148 1.57 -20.73 -23.17
N ASP A 149 1.56 -19.39 -23.29
CA ASP A 149 2.03 -18.69 -24.49
C ASP A 149 3.56 -18.77 -24.67
N GLU A 150 4.33 -18.91 -23.59
CA GLU A 150 5.80 -19.09 -23.66
C GLU A 150 6.24 -20.51 -24.12
N GLU A 151 5.36 -21.52 -24.05
CA GLU A 151 5.64 -22.87 -24.55
C GLU A 151 5.32 -23.06 -26.06
N ASP A 152 4.53 -22.19 -26.68
CA ASP A 152 4.13 -22.31 -28.10
C ASP A 152 5.10 -21.61 -29.09
N GLU A 153 6.01 -20.74 -28.61
CA GLU A 153 7.10 -20.18 -29.44
C GLU A 153 8.31 -21.12 -29.60
N GLY A 154 8.19 -22.39 -29.20
CA GLY A 154 9.26 -23.40 -29.22
C GLY A 154 9.09 -24.55 -30.22
N ALA A 155 8.08 -24.53 -31.11
CA ALA A 155 7.68 -25.72 -31.87
C ALA A 155 7.46 -25.49 -33.39
N GLU A 156 8.30 -24.71 -34.08
CA GLU A 156 8.44 -24.82 -35.55
C GLU A 156 9.91 -24.68 -36.00
N GLU A 157 10.75 -25.68 -35.72
CA GLU A 157 11.90 -25.99 -36.60
C GLU A 157 12.00 -27.52 -36.77
N GLY A 158 11.11 -28.07 -37.59
CA GLY A 158 11.15 -29.44 -38.08
C GLY A 158 11.92 -29.56 -39.39
N GLU A 159 13.06 -30.25 -39.32
CA GLU A 159 13.75 -31.08 -40.33
C GLU A 159 13.99 -30.59 -41.77
N GLY A 160 15.29 -30.60 -42.15
CA GLY A 160 15.73 -31.38 -43.33
C GLY A 160 16.62 -30.65 -44.34
N GLU A 161 17.92 -30.96 -44.37
CA GLU A 161 18.55 -31.79 -45.42
C GLU A 161 20.07 -31.86 -45.21
N LEU A 162 20.61 -33.09 -45.21
CA LEU A 162 22.04 -33.39 -45.26
C LEU A 162 22.54 -33.23 -46.70
N VAL A 163 23.56 -32.39 -46.93
CA VAL A 163 24.70 -32.63 -47.84
C VAL A 163 25.94 -31.97 -47.24
#